data_AF-A0A963PUI3-F1
#
_entry.id   AF-A0A963PUI3-F1
#
_cell.length_a   1.000
_cell.length_b   1.000
_cell.length_c   1.000
_cell.angle_alpha   90.00
_cell.angle_beta   90.00
_cell.angle_gamma   90.00
#
_symmetry.space_group_name_H-M   'P 1'
#
loop_
_entity.id
_entity.type
_entity.pdbx_description
1 polymer ?
#
loop_
_entity_poly.entity_id
_entity_poly.type
_entity_poly.pdbx_seq_one_letter_code
_entity_poly.pdbx_strand_id
1 'polypeptide(L)'
;FGYWKVTVERPLRLHSQLSTKAIETLRFASGDEDLRATLVDEFGDDLFGNFGQVAAALEKRLAEWGADDEDGQGDDVEDSAGAKKGLPEKRRKKLLDAKTWERDGRLVDVATKLRVALGDGLFEDHNIFRDRVDAALKDVGTKIPAADLKLIVKAVSWRVESAPPVIAKVHKPGKSKADPMRGLYDAVIAGKACVVEYETDADLRDTEQVPLLEEGGIEAFIGREVLPYTPDAWINNDATKIGYEVSFTRHFYKPQPLRTLAEISADILAIEKEAEGLLDGLLVEATQP
;
A
#
# COMPACT_ATOMS: atom_id res chain seq x y z
N PHE A 1 -5.06 -10.18 -31.46
CA PHE A 1 -4.54 -10.25 -30.09
C PHE A 1 -5.23 -9.28 -29.13
N GLY A 2 -6.51 -9.01 -29.34
CA GLY A 2 -7.22 -8.13 -28.42
C GLY A 2 -7.64 -8.89 -27.18
N TYR A 3 -7.59 -8.24 -26.03
CA TYR A 3 -8.13 -8.74 -24.77
C TYR A 3 -8.81 -7.62 -23.99
N TRP A 4 -9.73 -8.00 -23.10
CA TRP A 4 -10.21 -7.17 -22.01
C TRP A 4 -9.24 -7.29 -20.85
N LYS A 5 -8.67 -6.16 -20.41
CA LYS A 5 -8.02 -6.05 -19.11
C LYS A 5 -9.11 -5.71 -18.10
N VAL A 6 -9.62 -6.73 -17.44
CA VAL A 6 -10.75 -6.67 -16.50
C VAL A 6 -10.19 -6.40 -15.12
N THR A 7 -10.66 -5.36 -14.44
CA THR A 7 -10.31 -5.13 -13.04
C THR A 7 -11.33 -5.83 -12.16
N VAL A 8 -10.84 -6.68 -11.28
CA VAL A 8 -11.64 -7.44 -10.32
C VAL A 8 -11.38 -6.84 -8.93
N GLU A 9 -12.45 -6.59 -8.20
CA GLU A 9 -12.43 -6.02 -6.86
C GLU A 9 -12.95 -7.05 -5.87
N ARG A 10 -12.49 -6.93 -4.63
CA ARG A 10 -12.87 -7.79 -3.50
C ARG A 10 -13.24 -6.93 -2.31
N PRO A 11 -14.12 -7.41 -1.41
CA PRO A 11 -14.58 -6.57 -0.32
C PRO A 11 -13.52 -6.46 0.76
N LEU A 12 -13.42 -5.27 1.34
CA LEU A 12 -12.65 -5.01 2.54
C LEU A 12 -13.32 -5.69 3.74
N ARG A 13 -12.52 -6.35 4.57
CA ARG A 13 -12.98 -7.10 5.75
C ARG A 13 -12.09 -6.75 6.93
N LEU A 14 -12.69 -6.20 8.00
CA LEU A 14 -11.93 -5.62 9.11
C LEU A 14 -12.42 -6.13 10.46
N HIS A 15 -11.48 -6.33 11.38
CA HIS A 15 -11.74 -6.27 12.81
C HIS A 15 -11.38 -4.89 13.35
N SER A 16 -11.92 -4.55 14.51
CA SER A 16 -11.63 -3.29 15.19
C SER A 16 -11.49 -3.45 16.69
N GLN A 17 -10.54 -2.74 17.28
CA GLN A 17 -10.35 -2.73 18.74
C GLN A 17 -9.71 -1.43 19.21
N LEU A 18 -10.36 -0.76 20.16
CA LEU A 18 -9.88 0.47 20.80
C LEU A 18 -8.80 0.17 21.86
N SER A 19 -7.71 -0.50 21.47
CA SER A 19 -6.58 -0.79 22.36
C SER A 19 -5.75 0.47 22.66
N THR A 20 -5.04 0.51 23.80
CA THR A 20 -4.20 1.68 24.16
C THR A 20 -3.16 1.91 23.09
N LYS A 21 -2.50 0.82 22.69
CA LYS A 21 -1.45 0.83 21.69
C LYS A 21 -1.93 1.41 20.36
N ALA A 22 -3.09 0.99 19.86
CA ALA A 22 -3.63 1.54 18.62
C ALA A 22 -3.99 3.02 18.74
N ILE A 23 -4.56 3.43 19.88
CA ILE A 23 -4.90 4.83 20.15
C ILE A 23 -3.64 5.71 20.22
N GLU A 24 -2.55 5.23 20.83
CA GLU A 24 -1.29 5.95 20.95
C GLU A 24 -0.70 6.33 19.59
N THR A 25 -0.85 5.48 18.56
CA THR A 25 -0.38 5.78 17.19
C THR A 25 -1.02 7.04 16.60
N LEU A 26 -2.19 7.47 17.10
CA LEU A 26 -2.87 8.67 16.63
C LEU A 26 -2.12 9.96 16.98
N ARG A 27 -1.20 9.92 17.97
CA ARG A 27 -0.26 11.03 18.27
C ARG A 27 0.59 11.40 17.04
N PHE A 28 0.72 10.47 16.11
CA PHE A 28 1.53 10.59 14.90
C PHE A 28 0.69 10.48 13.62
N ALA A 29 -0.63 10.73 13.69
CA ALA A 29 -1.53 10.66 12.52
C ALA A 29 -1.12 11.61 11.38
N SER A 30 -0.32 12.63 11.67
CA SER A 30 0.29 13.51 10.68
C SER A 30 1.52 12.93 9.98
N GLY A 31 2.02 11.76 10.35
CA GLY A 31 3.25 11.16 9.81
C GLY A 31 4.53 11.68 10.47
N ASP A 32 5.69 11.28 9.93
CA ASP A 32 7.01 11.50 10.54
C ASP A 32 7.10 10.90 11.96
N GLU A 33 6.58 9.69 12.13
CA GLU A 33 6.39 9.01 13.43
C GLU A 33 7.66 8.99 14.27
N ASP A 34 8.79 8.54 13.73
CA ASP A 34 10.05 8.45 14.47
C ASP A 34 10.49 9.81 15.04
N LEU A 35 10.45 10.86 14.22
CA LEU A 35 10.82 12.22 14.65
C LEU A 35 9.86 12.75 15.70
N ARG A 36 8.55 12.54 15.49
CA ARG A 36 7.54 13.00 16.45
C ARG A 36 7.62 12.24 17.77
N ALA A 37 7.93 10.95 17.76
CA ALA A 37 8.13 10.16 18.96
C ALA A 37 9.28 10.73 19.80
N THR A 38 10.44 11.02 19.19
CA THR A 38 11.56 11.68 19.88
C THR A 38 11.15 13.02 20.49
N LEU A 39 10.39 13.84 19.77
CA LEU A 39 9.92 15.13 20.31
C LEU A 39 8.92 14.95 21.44
N VAL A 40 8.04 13.94 21.38
CA VAL A 40 7.12 13.63 22.48
C VAL A 40 7.87 13.13 23.72
N ASP A 41 8.94 12.36 23.57
CA ASP A 41 9.77 11.94 24.69
C ASP A 41 10.49 13.13 25.36
N GLU A 42 10.91 14.12 24.57
CA GLU A 42 11.61 15.31 25.07
C GLU A 42 10.67 16.39 25.65
N PHE A 43 9.55 16.67 24.98
CA PHE A 43 8.65 17.80 25.28
C PHE A 43 7.31 17.38 25.88
N GLY A 44 6.99 16.08 25.91
CA GLY A 44 5.79 15.53 26.52
C GLY A 44 4.47 16.01 25.92
N ASP A 45 3.44 16.06 26.77
CA ASP A 45 2.09 16.44 26.37
C ASP A 45 1.94 17.94 26.05
N ASP A 46 2.93 18.77 26.40
CA ASP A 46 2.92 20.20 26.10
C ASP A 46 2.92 20.48 24.59
N LEU A 47 3.43 19.56 23.77
CA LEU A 47 3.31 19.65 22.30
C LEU A 47 1.85 19.73 21.84
N PHE A 48 0.93 19.05 22.53
CA PHE A 48 -0.46 18.91 22.11
C PHE A 48 -1.39 19.96 22.73
N GLY A 49 -1.10 20.39 23.96
CA GLY A 49 -1.97 21.30 24.72
C GLY A 49 -1.38 22.67 25.05
N ASN A 50 -0.05 22.78 25.15
CA ASN A 50 0.65 23.97 25.62
C ASN A 50 1.78 24.38 24.68
N PHE A 51 1.58 24.25 23.36
CA PHE A 51 2.65 24.35 22.36
C PHE A 51 3.49 25.63 22.50
N GLY A 52 2.88 26.75 22.88
CA GLY A 52 3.58 28.02 23.11
C GLY A 52 4.68 27.97 24.17
N GLN A 53 4.61 27.06 25.16
CA GLN A 53 5.64 26.89 26.19
C GLN A 53 6.88 26.17 25.65
N VAL A 54 6.69 25.25 24.69
CA VAL A 54 7.76 24.42 24.13
C VAL A 54 8.25 24.91 22.77
N ALA A 55 7.52 25.80 22.09
CA ALA A 55 7.81 26.24 20.72
C ALA A 55 9.24 26.73 20.50
N ALA A 56 9.77 27.57 21.41
CA ALA A 56 11.13 28.10 21.29
C ALA A 56 12.20 27.02 21.51
N ALA A 57 11.98 26.11 22.47
CA ALA A 57 12.88 25.01 22.75
C ALA A 57 12.85 23.96 21.62
N LEU A 58 11.66 23.67 21.08
CA LEU A 58 11.46 22.83 19.91
C LEU A 58 12.17 23.41 18.68
N GLU A 59 12.04 24.72 18.42
CA GLU A 59 12.72 25.36 17.30
C GLU A 59 14.25 25.24 17.42
N LYS A 60 14.79 25.44 18.62
CA LYS A 60 16.21 25.23 18.89
C LYS A 60 16.61 23.77 18.62
N ARG A 61 15.82 22.81 19.13
CA ARG A 61 16.09 21.38 18.94
C ARG A 61 16.11 20.96 17.48
N LEU A 62 15.15 21.45 16.69
CA LEU A 62 15.09 21.20 15.25
C LEU A 62 16.26 21.85 14.48
N ALA A 63 16.86 22.92 15.01
CA ALA A 63 18.07 23.52 14.44
C ALA A 63 19.33 22.68 14.73
N GLU A 64 19.43 22.07 15.91
CA GLU A 64 20.53 21.19 16.29
C GLU A 64 20.59 19.93 15.43
N TRP A 65 19.45 19.36 15.03
CA TRP A 65 19.40 18.25 14.07
C TRP A 65 19.96 18.60 12.68
N GLY A 66 20.23 19.87 12.40
CA GLY A 66 20.94 20.31 11.21
C GLY A 66 22.38 20.75 11.45
N ALA A 67 22.88 20.70 12.69
CA ALA A 67 24.17 21.24 13.12
C ALA A 67 25.20 20.18 13.54
N ASP A 68 24.81 18.90 13.72
CA ASP A 68 25.71 17.79 14.12
C ASP A 68 26.81 17.42 13.08
N ASP A 69 26.97 18.20 12.00
CA ASP A 69 27.95 17.96 10.93
C ASP A 69 29.07 19.02 10.85
N GLU A 70 29.26 19.87 11.88
CA GLU A 70 30.37 20.86 11.88
C GLU A 70 31.70 20.35 12.47
N ASP A 71 31.74 19.18 13.13
CA ASP A 71 32.95 18.69 13.83
C ASP A 71 33.58 17.39 13.23
N GLY A 72 33.23 17.03 12.00
CA GLY A 72 33.75 15.84 11.31
C GLY A 72 34.79 16.14 10.24
N GLN A 73 36.03 16.42 10.63
CA GLN A 73 37.17 16.49 9.71
C GLN A 73 37.48 15.07 9.16
N GLY A 74 37.33 14.84 7.86
CA GLY A 74 37.71 13.59 7.22
C GLY A 74 37.53 13.62 5.70
N ASP A 75 38.65 13.57 4.99
CA ASP A 75 38.82 13.65 3.54
C ASP A 75 38.07 12.57 2.73
N ASP A 76 37.81 12.95 1.47
CA ASP A 76 37.68 12.12 0.25
C ASP A 76 36.75 10.90 0.26
N VAL A 77 35.66 10.95 -0.52
CA VAL A 77 35.45 10.14 -1.75
C VAL A 77 34.30 10.77 -2.56
N GLU A 78 34.55 11.06 -3.83
CA GLU A 78 33.55 11.47 -4.82
C GLU A 78 32.69 10.30 -5.33
N ASP A 79 31.43 10.64 -5.58
CA ASP A 79 30.58 10.17 -6.70
C ASP A 79 29.48 9.13 -6.43
N SER A 80 28.37 9.57 -5.80
CA SER A 80 27.03 9.52 -6.43
C SER A 80 25.90 9.97 -5.47
N ALA A 81 25.26 11.08 -5.85
CA ALA A 81 23.88 11.48 -5.54
C ALA A 81 23.40 11.52 -4.07
N GLY A 82 23.57 12.69 -3.44
CA GLY A 82 22.73 13.11 -2.30
C GLY A 82 23.46 13.97 -1.28
N ALA A 83 23.68 15.24 -1.59
CA ALA A 83 24.25 16.21 -0.67
C ALA A 83 23.52 16.22 0.68
N LYS A 84 24.29 16.04 1.76
CA LYS A 84 24.34 16.89 2.96
C LYS A 84 23.17 17.88 3.07
N LYS A 85 22.30 17.77 4.10
CA LYS A 85 21.53 18.89 4.70
C LYS A 85 20.56 18.41 5.79
N GLY A 86 20.44 19.19 6.85
CA GLY A 86 19.48 18.99 7.95
C GLY A 86 18.01 18.91 7.52
N LEU A 87 17.11 18.82 8.51
CA LEU A 87 15.68 18.54 8.30
C LEU A 87 15.05 19.44 7.20
N PRO A 88 14.40 18.87 6.15
CA PRO A 88 13.79 19.65 5.08
C PRO A 88 12.85 20.73 5.59
N GLU A 89 12.92 21.95 5.03
CA GLU A 89 12.16 23.12 5.50
C GLU A 89 10.65 22.85 5.61
N LYS A 90 10.10 22.09 4.65
CA LYS A 90 8.69 21.67 4.67
C LYS A 90 8.35 20.79 5.88
N ARG A 91 9.24 19.87 6.26
CA ARG A 91 9.08 19.01 7.45
C ARG A 91 9.21 19.84 8.72
N ARG A 92 10.23 20.70 8.81
CA ARG A 92 10.42 21.62 9.95
C ARG A 92 9.18 22.50 10.19
N LYS A 93 8.64 23.12 9.13
CA LYS A 93 7.42 23.94 9.22
C LYS A 93 6.22 23.17 9.78
N LYS A 94 6.11 21.88 9.46
CA LYS A 94 5.03 21.03 9.95
C LYS A 94 5.22 20.60 11.42
N LEU A 95 6.46 20.36 11.84
CA LEU A 95 6.77 20.09 13.26
C LEU A 95 6.61 21.35 14.12
N LEU A 96 6.73 22.55 13.55
CA LEU A 96 6.49 23.82 14.24
C LEU A 96 5.03 24.30 14.17
N ASP A 97 4.13 23.55 13.53
CA ASP A 97 2.72 23.90 13.43
C ASP A 97 1.93 23.36 14.63
N ALA A 98 1.60 24.25 15.58
CA ALA A 98 0.79 23.95 16.76
C ALA A 98 -0.52 23.24 16.41
N LYS A 99 -1.20 23.66 15.34
CA LYS A 99 -2.51 23.10 14.96
C LYS A 99 -2.42 21.64 14.56
N THR A 100 -1.29 21.23 13.99
CA THR A 100 -1.06 19.84 13.62
C THR A 100 -0.90 18.97 14.86
N TRP A 101 -0.17 19.44 15.87
CA TRP A 101 -0.06 18.73 17.16
C TRP A 101 -1.39 18.70 17.91
N GLU A 102 -2.06 19.85 18.05
CA GLU A 102 -3.40 19.94 18.68
C GLU A 102 -4.41 18.99 18.02
N ARG A 103 -4.38 18.87 16.68
CA ARG A 103 -5.24 17.93 15.96
C ARG A 103 -4.94 16.49 16.35
N ASP A 104 -3.69 16.07 16.30
CA ASP A 104 -3.31 14.68 16.58
C ASP A 104 -3.58 14.33 18.05
N GLY A 105 -3.36 15.26 18.98
CA GLY A 105 -3.77 15.14 20.39
C GLY A 105 -5.28 14.97 20.54
N ARG A 106 -6.08 15.79 19.83
CA ARG A 106 -7.55 15.65 19.82
C ARG A 106 -8.00 14.27 19.31
N LEU A 107 -7.29 13.67 18.35
CA LEU A 107 -7.62 12.30 17.89
C LEU A 107 -7.46 11.28 19.02
N VAL A 108 -6.36 11.37 19.77
CA VAL A 108 -6.08 10.52 20.94
C VAL A 108 -7.15 10.72 22.02
N ASP A 109 -7.51 11.96 22.32
CA ASP A 109 -8.55 12.27 23.32
C ASP A 109 -9.91 11.69 22.95
N VAL A 110 -10.33 11.86 21.69
CA VAL A 110 -11.60 11.33 21.21
C VAL A 110 -11.59 9.80 21.22
N ALA A 111 -10.51 9.17 20.74
CA ALA A 111 -10.39 7.72 20.73
C ALA A 111 -10.34 7.13 22.15
N THR A 112 -9.71 7.83 23.10
CA THR A 112 -9.70 7.45 24.51
C THR A 112 -11.10 7.54 25.13
N LYS A 113 -11.86 8.61 24.83
CA LYS A 113 -13.26 8.73 25.26
C LYS A 113 -14.14 7.62 24.68
N LEU A 114 -13.95 7.31 23.39
CA LEU A 114 -14.64 6.19 22.73
C LEU A 114 -14.32 4.87 23.43
N ARG A 115 -13.06 4.64 23.80
CA ARG A 115 -12.68 3.45 24.56
C ARG A 115 -13.35 3.39 25.91
N VAL A 116 -13.41 4.50 26.66
CA VAL A 116 -14.11 4.53 27.96
C VAL A 116 -15.59 4.17 27.79
N ALA A 117 -16.23 4.63 26.72
CA ALA A 117 -17.64 4.37 26.45
C ALA A 117 -17.92 2.95 25.93
N LEU A 118 -17.06 2.41 25.07
CA LEU A 118 -17.27 1.16 24.34
C LEU A 118 -16.50 -0.04 24.92
N GLY A 119 -15.52 0.21 25.80
CA GLY A 119 -14.53 -0.76 26.25
C GLY A 119 -13.43 -1.00 25.21
N ASP A 120 -12.60 -2.01 25.49
CA ASP A 120 -11.52 -2.47 24.62
C ASP A 120 -11.74 -3.87 24.05
N GLY A 121 -12.99 -4.34 24.04
CA GLY A 121 -13.38 -5.59 23.41
C GLY A 121 -13.11 -5.60 21.91
N LEU A 122 -12.83 -6.78 21.37
CA LEU A 122 -12.69 -7.00 19.93
C LEU A 122 -14.07 -6.91 19.25
N PHE A 123 -14.17 -6.10 18.21
CA PHE A 123 -15.27 -6.10 17.28
C PHE A 123 -14.87 -6.91 16.05
N GLU A 124 -15.50 -8.08 15.87
CA GLU A 124 -15.26 -8.94 14.71
C GLU A 124 -15.98 -8.44 13.45
N ASP A 125 -17.01 -7.61 13.60
CA ASP A 125 -17.74 -6.94 12.53
C ASP A 125 -17.53 -5.43 12.60
N HIS A 126 -16.81 -4.90 11.62
CA HIS A 126 -16.52 -3.48 11.50
C HIS A 126 -17.75 -2.60 11.30
N ASN A 127 -18.83 -3.13 10.72
CA ASN A 127 -20.07 -2.37 10.54
C ASN A 127 -20.73 -2.11 11.91
N ILE A 128 -20.76 -3.13 12.78
CA ILE A 128 -21.22 -2.98 14.16
C ILE A 128 -20.34 -1.99 14.92
N PHE A 129 -19.01 -2.07 14.75
CA PHE A 129 -18.08 -1.13 15.36
C PHE A 129 -18.40 0.33 14.96
N ARG A 130 -18.59 0.60 13.67
CA ARG A 130 -18.93 1.95 13.18
C ARG A 130 -20.24 2.46 13.77
N ASP A 131 -21.28 1.63 13.82
CA ASP A 131 -22.56 2.00 14.42
C ASP A 131 -22.42 2.33 15.92
N ARG A 132 -21.61 1.56 16.66
CA ARG A 132 -21.33 1.80 18.08
C ARG A 132 -20.52 3.06 18.31
N VAL A 133 -19.53 3.34 17.48
CA VAL A 133 -18.77 4.60 17.51
C VAL A 133 -19.68 5.79 17.24
N ASP A 134 -20.53 5.72 16.20
CA ASP A 134 -21.47 6.80 15.87
C ASP A 134 -22.48 7.04 17.00
N ALA A 135 -22.97 5.99 17.65
CA ALA A 135 -23.83 6.10 18.83
C ALA A 135 -23.09 6.76 20.01
N ALA A 136 -21.88 6.29 20.33
CA ALA A 136 -21.09 6.84 21.43
C ALA A 136 -20.73 8.33 21.21
N LEU A 137 -20.38 8.73 19.99
CA LEU A 137 -20.10 10.14 19.66
C LEU A 137 -21.33 11.03 19.85
N LYS A 138 -22.53 10.54 19.51
CA LYS A 138 -23.79 11.24 19.73
C LYS A 138 -24.11 11.38 21.21
N ASP A 139 -23.94 10.31 21.99
CA ASP A 139 -24.25 10.30 23.42
C ASP A 139 -23.33 11.24 24.22
N VAL A 140 -22.05 11.29 23.84
CA VAL A 140 -21.07 12.20 24.47
C VAL A 140 -21.13 13.63 23.87
N GLY A 141 -21.98 13.86 22.86
CA GLY A 141 -22.13 15.17 22.20
C GLY A 141 -20.85 15.67 21.51
N THR A 142 -19.92 14.78 21.18
CA THR A 142 -18.63 15.14 20.60
C THR A 142 -18.75 15.24 19.08
N LYS A 143 -18.53 16.43 18.54
CA LYS A 143 -18.44 16.65 17.09
C LYS A 143 -16.99 16.49 16.63
N ILE A 144 -16.78 15.63 15.66
CA ILE A 144 -15.48 15.40 15.03
C ILE A 144 -15.63 15.46 13.49
N PRO A 145 -14.69 16.06 12.75
CA PRO A 145 -14.71 16.03 11.29
C PRO A 145 -14.66 14.58 10.76
N ALA A 146 -15.35 14.31 9.64
CA ALA A 146 -15.39 12.96 9.06
C ALA A 146 -13.99 12.42 8.69
N ALA A 147 -13.07 13.29 8.27
CA ALA A 147 -11.69 12.91 7.98
C ALA A 147 -10.94 12.44 9.24
N ASP A 148 -11.14 13.13 10.37
CA ASP A 148 -10.53 12.80 11.65
C ASP A 148 -11.13 11.50 12.21
N LEU A 149 -12.44 11.31 12.11
CA LEU A 149 -13.08 10.05 12.47
C LEU A 149 -12.52 8.87 11.66
N LYS A 150 -12.31 9.07 10.35
CA LYS A 150 -11.70 8.06 9.48
C LYS A 150 -10.28 7.70 9.94
N LEU A 151 -9.49 8.66 10.43
CA LEU A 151 -8.16 8.38 10.99
C LEU A 151 -8.25 7.51 12.24
N ILE A 152 -9.15 7.84 13.18
CA ILE A 152 -9.38 7.06 14.40
C ILE A 152 -9.78 5.63 14.03
N VAL A 153 -10.83 5.48 13.21
CA VAL A 153 -11.35 4.16 12.79
C VAL A 153 -10.27 3.35 12.08
N LYS A 154 -9.48 3.97 11.20
CA LYS A 154 -8.38 3.29 10.51
C LYS A 154 -7.28 2.83 11.47
N ALA A 155 -6.87 3.66 12.43
CA ALA A 155 -5.79 3.32 13.37
C ALA A 155 -6.11 2.10 14.24
N VAL A 156 -7.41 1.88 14.50
CA VAL A 156 -7.88 0.81 15.40
C VAL A 156 -8.45 -0.40 14.66
N SER A 157 -8.30 -0.46 13.34
CA SER A 157 -8.87 -1.53 12.51
C SER A 157 -7.81 -2.17 11.62
N TRP A 158 -7.93 -3.48 11.43
CA TRP A 158 -7.00 -4.26 10.60
C TRP A 158 -7.74 -5.34 9.82
N ARG A 159 -7.12 -5.79 8.73
CA ARG A 159 -7.71 -6.78 7.83
C ARG A 159 -7.77 -8.15 8.47
N VAL A 160 -8.93 -8.79 8.34
CA VAL A 160 -9.14 -10.19 8.69
C VAL A 160 -10.09 -10.81 7.67
N GLU A 161 -9.62 -11.84 6.96
CA GLU A 161 -10.35 -12.48 5.86
C GLU A 161 -11.69 -13.11 6.30
N SER A 162 -11.76 -13.62 7.53
CA SER A 162 -12.99 -14.20 8.08
C SER A 162 -14.02 -13.17 8.54
N ALA A 163 -13.67 -11.88 8.64
CA ALA A 163 -14.59 -10.85 9.09
C ALA A 163 -15.68 -10.56 8.04
N PRO A 164 -16.90 -10.13 8.42
CA PRO A 164 -17.89 -9.68 7.46
C PRO A 164 -17.39 -8.54 6.55
N PRO A 165 -17.85 -8.47 5.28
CA PRO A 165 -17.56 -7.35 4.38
C PRO A 165 -17.97 -5.99 4.98
N VAL A 166 -17.12 -4.99 4.82
CA VAL A 166 -17.43 -3.61 5.18
C VAL A 166 -18.40 -3.02 4.16
N ILE A 167 -19.52 -2.49 4.64
CA ILE A 167 -20.56 -1.89 3.81
C ILE A 167 -20.17 -0.45 3.46
N ALA A 168 -20.01 -0.16 2.17
CA ALA A 168 -19.81 1.19 1.67
C ALA A 168 -21.13 1.97 1.59
N LYS A 169 -22.19 1.28 1.15
CA LYS A 169 -23.48 1.91 0.87
C LYS A 169 -24.64 0.93 0.98
N VAL A 170 -25.72 1.40 1.57
CA VAL A 170 -27.00 0.68 1.64
C VAL A 170 -28.00 1.35 0.70
N HIS A 171 -28.56 0.57 -0.23
CA HIS A 171 -29.63 1.01 -1.11
C HIS A 171 -30.99 0.83 -0.45
N LYS A 172 -31.90 1.79 -0.63
CA LYS A 172 -33.26 1.68 -0.10
C LYS A 172 -33.98 0.48 -0.72
N PRO A 173 -34.85 -0.23 0.04
CA PRO A 173 -35.61 -1.35 -0.48
C PRO A 173 -36.35 -0.99 -1.78
N GLY A 174 -36.22 -1.85 -2.79
CA GLY A 174 -36.86 -1.67 -4.11
C GLY A 174 -36.24 -0.61 -5.02
N LYS A 175 -35.14 0.06 -4.62
CA LYS A 175 -34.43 1.03 -5.48
C LYS A 175 -33.34 0.43 -6.36
N SER A 176 -32.77 -0.68 -5.93
CA SER A 176 -31.70 -1.38 -6.64
C SER A 176 -32.02 -2.87 -6.68
N LYS A 177 -31.53 -3.55 -7.71
CA LYS A 177 -31.55 -5.01 -7.79
C LYS A 177 -30.16 -5.52 -7.46
N ALA A 178 -30.07 -6.67 -6.79
CA ALA A 178 -28.79 -7.33 -6.60
C ALA A 178 -28.20 -7.70 -7.97
N ASP A 179 -26.91 -7.49 -8.08
CA ASP A 179 -26.07 -7.82 -9.22
C ASP A 179 -24.65 -8.07 -8.66
N PRO A 180 -24.38 -9.28 -8.15
CA PRO A 180 -23.08 -9.61 -7.55
C PRO A 180 -21.91 -9.35 -8.50
N MET A 181 -22.09 -9.58 -9.80
CA MET A 181 -21.08 -9.33 -10.83
C MET A 181 -20.66 -7.85 -10.89
N ARG A 182 -21.50 -6.95 -10.38
CA ARG A 182 -21.30 -5.50 -10.34
C ARG A 182 -21.18 -4.95 -8.92
N GLY A 183 -20.96 -5.81 -7.93
CA GLY A 183 -20.71 -5.42 -6.54
C GLY A 183 -21.98 -5.03 -5.78
N LEU A 184 -23.15 -5.46 -6.25
CA LEU A 184 -24.44 -5.22 -5.60
C LEU A 184 -24.96 -6.53 -4.99
N TYR A 185 -25.00 -6.60 -3.66
CA TYR A 185 -25.33 -7.83 -2.94
C TYR A 185 -26.62 -7.69 -2.15
N ASP A 186 -27.43 -8.76 -2.10
CA ASP A 186 -28.55 -8.82 -1.17
C ASP A 186 -28.06 -8.90 0.27
N ALA A 187 -28.67 -8.14 1.16
CA ALA A 187 -28.36 -8.13 2.59
C ALA A 187 -29.62 -7.85 3.42
N VAL A 188 -29.54 -8.19 4.72
CA VAL A 188 -30.57 -7.86 5.70
C VAL A 188 -29.95 -6.97 6.76
N ILE A 189 -30.33 -5.69 6.77
CA ILE A 189 -29.83 -4.70 7.74
C ILE A 189 -30.97 -4.31 8.67
N ALA A 190 -30.78 -4.49 9.98
CA ALA A 190 -31.81 -4.23 11.00
C ALA A 190 -33.18 -4.89 10.66
N GLY A 191 -33.15 -6.13 10.16
CA GLY A 191 -34.34 -6.90 9.81
C GLY A 191 -35.02 -6.49 8.49
N LYS A 192 -34.44 -5.60 7.69
CA LYS A 192 -34.98 -5.17 6.40
C LYS A 192 -34.10 -5.68 5.26
N ALA A 193 -34.72 -6.35 4.29
CA ALA A 193 -34.06 -6.73 3.05
C ALA A 193 -33.69 -5.48 2.24
N CYS A 194 -32.44 -5.40 1.82
CA CYS A 194 -31.88 -4.31 1.03
C CYS A 194 -30.75 -4.82 0.13
N VAL A 195 -30.28 -3.95 -0.77
CA VAL A 195 -29.08 -4.20 -1.57
C VAL A 195 -27.95 -3.34 -1.02
N VAL A 196 -26.74 -3.88 -0.95
CA VAL A 196 -25.55 -3.18 -0.45
C VAL A 196 -24.40 -3.20 -1.46
N GLU A 197 -23.56 -2.18 -1.38
CA GLU A 197 -22.23 -2.15 -2.00
C GLU A 197 -21.18 -2.28 -0.89
N TYR A 198 -20.13 -3.06 -1.12
CA TYR A 198 -19.02 -3.22 -0.18
C TYR A 198 -17.88 -2.25 -0.48
N GLU A 199 -17.12 -1.87 0.55
CA GLU A 199 -15.88 -1.11 0.36
C GLU A 199 -14.85 -1.99 -0.33
N THR A 200 -14.13 -1.45 -1.32
CA THR A 200 -13.09 -2.19 -2.06
C THR A 200 -11.84 -2.36 -1.23
N ASP A 201 -11.27 -3.56 -1.23
CA ASP A 201 -9.92 -3.81 -0.73
C ASP A 201 -8.88 -3.60 -1.84
N ALA A 202 -8.21 -2.45 -1.82
CA ALA A 202 -7.25 -2.09 -2.87
C ALA A 202 -6.03 -3.03 -2.95
N ASP A 203 -5.66 -3.70 -1.86
CA ASP A 203 -4.50 -4.61 -1.86
C ASP A 203 -4.88 -6.01 -2.39
N LEU A 204 -6.19 -6.33 -2.46
CA LEU A 204 -6.69 -7.57 -3.04
C LEU A 204 -7.20 -7.39 -4.47
N ARG A 205 -7.16 -6.16 -5.01
CA ARG A 205 -7.52 -5.85 -6.38
C ARG A 205 -6.59 -6.57 -7.35
N ASP A 206 -7.19 -7.23 -8.33
CA ASP A 206 -6.52 -7.98 -9.37
C ASP A 206 -6.97 -7.53 -10.77
N THR A 207 -6.22 -7.97 -11.78
CA THR A 207 -6.59 -7.74 -13.17
C THR A 207 -6.48 -9.03 -13.97
N GLU A 208 -7.55 -9.37 -14.67
CA GLU A 208 -7.62 -10.52 -15.56
C GLU A 208 -7.49 -10.09 -17.02
N GLN A 209 -6.80 -10.89 -17.83
CA GLN A 209 -6.75 -10.71 -19.27
C GLN A 209 -7.69 -11.71 -19.95
N VAL A 210 -8.86 -11.24 -20.37
CA VAL A 210 -9.88 -12.08 -21.01
C VAL A 210 -9.85 -11.86 -22.51
N PRO A 211 -9.74 -12.89 -23.36
CA PRO A 211 -9.78 -12.72 -24.81
C PRO A 211 -11.00 -11.91 -25.27
N LEU A 212 -10.84 -11.02 -26.27
CA LEU A 212 -11.97 -10.22 -26.77
C LEU A 212 -13.14 -11.08 -27.28
N LEU A 213 -12.81 -12.27 -27.78
CA LEU A 213 -13.74 -13.23 -28.35
C LEU A 213 -14.04 -14.40 -27.38
N GLU A 214 -13.83 -14.21 -26.08
CA GLU A 214 -14.22 -15.19 -25.06
C GLU A 214 -15.71 -15.53 -25.20
N GLU A 215 -16.02 -16.82 -25.24
CA GLU A 215 -17.41 -17.28 -25.34
C GLU A 215 -18.18 -16.91 -24.07
N GLY A 216 -19.30 -16.20 -24.23
CA GLY A 216 -20.06 -15.66 -23.10
C GLY A 216 -19.47 -14.37 -22.49
N GLY A 217 -18.36 -13.85 -23.04
CA GLY A 217 -17.75 -12.58 -22.64
C GLY A 217 -17.07 -12.61 -21.27
N ILE A 218 -16.80 -11.42 -20.73
CA ILE A 218 -16.08 -11.26 -19.46
C ILE A 218 -16.80 -11.99 -18.32
N GLU A 219 -18.12 -11.89 -18.24
CA GLU A 219 -18.90 -12.43 -17.12
C GLU A 219 -18.81 -13.96 -17.06
N ALA A 220 -18.78 -14.64 -18.21
CA ALA A 220 -18.59 -16.09 -18.29
C ALA A 220 -17.19 -16.51 -17.81
N PHE A 221 -16.15 -15.76 -18.19
CA PHE A 221 -14.79 -15.99 -17.70
C PHE A 221 -14.69 -15.80 -16.19
N ILE A 222 -15.19 -14.68 -15.67
CA ILE A 222 -15.18 -14.37 -14.23
C ILE A 222 -15.95 -15.44 -13.44
N GLY A 223 -17.10 -15.88 -13.95
CA GLY A 223 -17.87 -16.96 -13.34
C GLY A 223 -17.14 -18.31 -13.28
N ARG A 224 -16.28 -18.59 -14.25
CA ARG A 224 -15.53 -19.86 -14.35
C ARG A 224 -14.21 -19.85 -13.59
N GLU A 225 -13.47 -18.75 -13.68
CA GLU A 225 -12.07 -18.68 -13.23
C GLU A 225 -11.89 -17.91 -11.91
N VAL A 226 -12.80 -16.99 -11.57
CA VAL A 226 -12.64 -16.10 -10.40
C VAL A 226 -13.61 -16.46 -9.27
N LEU A 227 -14.91 -16.46 -9.56
CA LEU A 227 -15.94 -16.65 -8.53
C LEU A 227 -15.86 -17.97 -7.74
N PRO A 228 -15.36 -19.11 -8.29
CA PRO A 228 -15.17 -20.32 -7.50
C PRO A 228 -14.17 -20.16 -6.35
N TYR A 229 -13.21 -19.24 -6.47
CA TYR A 229 -12.18 -18.99 -5.47
C TYR A 229 -12.47 -17.73 -4.64
N THR A 230 -13.13 -16.74 -5.23
CA THR A 230 -13.56 -15.52 -4.54
C THR A 230 -15.02 -15.21 -4.85
N PRO A 231 -15.97 -15.81 -4.11
CA PRO A 231 -17.41 -15.75 -4.44
C PRO A 231 -18.06 -14.37 -4.37
N ASP A 232 -17.41 -13.44 -3.67
CA ASP A 232 -17.84 -12.06 -3.45
C ASP A 232 -16.97 -11.04 -4.21
N ALA A 233 -16.22 -11.48 -5.21
CA ALA A 233 -15.53 -10.61 -6.14
C ALA A 233 -16.50 -10.01 -7.18
N TRP A 234 -16.19 -8.82 -7.68
CA TRP A 234 -16.98 -8.17 -8.72
C TRP A 234 -16.12 -7.44 -9.74
N ILE A 235 -16.70 -7.15 -10.90
CA ILE A 235 -16.03 -6.42 -11.98
C ILE A 235 -16.13 -4.92 -11.73
N ASN A 236 -14.99 -4.23 -11.78
CA ASN A 236 -14.93 -2.78 -11.89
C ASN A 236 -14.95 -2.37 -13.37
N ASN A 237 -16.15 -2.03 -13.87
CA ASN A 237 -16.33 -1.64 -15.28
C ASN A 237 -15.61 -0.35 -15.63
N ASP A 238 -15.55 0.61 -14.71
CA ASP A 238 -14.92 1.92 -14.96
C ASP A 238 -13.41 1.77 -15.15
N ALA A 239 -12.81 0.74 -14.54
CA ALA A 239 -11.40 0.42 -14.68
C ALA A 239 -11.09 -0.60 -15.79
N THR A 240 -12.10 -1.27 -16.34
CA THR A 240 -11.94 -2.30 -17.38
C THR A 240 -11.63 -1.69 -18.75
N LYS A 241 -10.62 -2.21 -19.45
CA LYS A 241 -10.11 -1.62 -20.70
C LYS A 241 -9.90 -2.68 -21.78
N ILE A 242 -9.94 -2.28 -23.04
CA ILE A 242 -9.52 -3.13 -24.17
C ILE A 242 -8.04 -2.88 -24.45
N GLY A 243 -7.26 -3.95 -24.49
CA GLY A 243 -5.85 -3.96 -24.88
C GLY A 243 -5.62 -4.80 -26.13
N TYR A 244 -4.51 -4.55 -26.82
CA TYR A 244 -4.01 -5.38 -27.92
C TYR A 244 -2.53 -5.63 -27.69
N GLU A 245 -2.09 -6.89 -27.80
CA GLU A 245 -0.69 -7.25 -27.59
C GLU A 245 -0.19 -8.20 -28.66
N VAL A 246 0.83 -7.81 -29.43
CA VAL A 246 1.46 -8.70 -30.41
C VAL A 246 2.75 -9.24 -29.82
N SER A 247 2.82 -10.54 -29.56
CA SER A 247 4.09 -11.16 -29.12
C SER A 247 5.09 -11.18 -30.27
N PHE A 248 6.07 -10.28 -30.23
CA PHE A 248 7.06 -10.21 -31.31
C PHE A 248 7.88 -11.50 -31.42
N THR A 249 8.26 -12.09 -30.28
CA THR A 249 8.99 -13.35 -30.27
C THR A 249 8.18 -14.48 -30.91
N ARG A 250 6.90 -14.62 -30.56
CA ARG A 250 6.06 -15.69 -31.12
C ARG A 250 5.89 -15.57 -32.63
N HIS A 251 5.78 -14.35 -33.16
CA HIS A 251 5.41 -14.14 -34.56
C HIS A 251 6.59 -13.82 -35.49
N PHE A 252 7.67 -13.24 -34.96
CA PHE A 252 8.78 -12.72 -35.76
C PHE A 252 10.14 -13.31 -35.38
N TYR A 253 10.29 -13.95 -34.20
CA TYR A 253 11.55 -14.61 -33.87
C TYR A 253 11.69 -15.92 -34.63
N LYS A 254 12.74 -15.99 -35.44
CA LYS A 254 13.20 -17.24 -36.04
C LYS A 254 14.33 -17.76 -35.17
N PRO A 255 14.18 -18.92 -34.51
CA PRO A 255 15.27 -19.53 -33.76
C PRO A 255 16.50 -19.65 -34.67
N GLN A 256 17.65 -19.18 -34.21
CA GLN A 256 18.88 -19.44 -34.93
C GLN A 256 19.13 -20.95 -34.89
N PRO A 257 19.32 -21.60 -36.06
CA PRO A 257 19.67 -23.01 -36.08
C PRO A 257 21.01 -23.17 -35.34
N LEU A 258 21.09 -24.23 -34.53
CA LEU A 258 22.35 -24.57 -33.88
C LEU A 258 23.40 -24.92 -34.94
N ARG A 259 24.66 -24.54 -34.68
CA ARG A 259 25.80 -24.99 -35.48
C ARG A 259 25.80 -26.52 -35.54
N THR A 260 26.15 -27.06 -36.69
CA THR A 260 26.26 -28.52 -36.86
C THR A 260 27.47 -29.05 -36.09
N LEU A 261 27.43 -30.33 -35.69
CA LEU A 261 28.57 -30.98 -35.06
C LEU A 261 29.83 -30.93 -35.94
N ALA A 262 29.67 -31.04 -37.25
CA ALA A 262 30.78 -30.96 -38.20
C ALA A 262 31.46 -29.57 -38.19
N GLU A 263 30.68 -28.50 -38.16
CA GLU A 263 31.21 -27.12 -38.03
C GLU A 263 31.88 -26.91 -36.67
N ILE A 264 31.30 -27.44 -35.59
CA ILE A 264 31.90 -27.37 -34.25
C ILE A 264 33.24 -28.12 -34.23
N SER A 265 33.29 -29.33 -34.78
CA SER A 265 34.52 -30.12 -34.87
C SER A 265 35.59 -29.45 -35.74
N ALA A 266 35.21 -28.86 -36.87
CA ALA A 266 36.14 -28.15 -37.75
C ALA A 266 36.75 -26.92 -37.06
N ASP A 267 35.94 -26.14 -36.33
CA ASP A 267 36.44 -25.00 -35.54
C ASP A 267 37.39 -25.45 -34.42
N ILE A 268 37.05 -26.52 -33.68
CA ILE A 268 37.91 -27.04 -32.62
C ILE A 268 39.28 -27.43 -33.19
N LEU A 269 39.32 -28.18 -34.29
CA LEU A 269 40.55 -28.58 -34.95
C LEU A 269 41.35 -27.39 -35.49
N ALA A 270 40.67 -26.36 -35.99
CA ALA A 270 41.32 -25.13 -36.46
C ALA A 270 41.98 -24.37 -35.30
N ILE A 271 41.29 -24.26 -34.16
CA ILE A 271 41.82 -23.64 -32.94
C ILE A 271 42.99 -24.45 -32.38
N GLU A 272 42.91 -25.78 -32.36
CA GLU A 272 44.02 -26.65 -31.95
C GLU A 272 45.27 -26.40 -32.79
N LYS A 273 45.11 -26.34 -34.12
CA LYS A 273 46.22 -26.09 -35.04
C LYS A 273 46.81 -24.67 -34.89
N GLU A 274 45.98 -23.67 -34.64
CA GLU A 274 46.43 -22.31 -34.37
C GLU A 274 47.20 -22.24 -33.03
N ALA A 275 46.73 -22.95 -32.01
CA ALA A 275 47.39 -23.04 -30.71
C ALA A 275 48.73 -23.80 -30.79
N GLU A 276 48.80 -24.90 -31.55
CA GLU A 276 50.07 -25.60 -31.83
C GLU A 276 51.08 -24.69 -32.54
N GLY A 277 50.63 -23.94 -33.56
CA GLY A 277 51.50 -22.97 -34.24
C GLY A 277 52.00 -21.83 -33.35
N LEU A 278 51.17 -21.38 -32.39
CA LEU A 278 51.56 -20.41 -31.35
C LEU A 278 52.60 -21.00 -30.38
N LEU A 279 52.43 -22.25 -29.96
CA LEU A 279 53.36 -22.95 -29.07
C LEU A 279 54.72 -23.20 -29.76
N ASP A 280 54.70 -23.60 -31.03
CA ASP A 280 55.93 -23.75 -31.83
C ASP A 280 56.66 -22.41 -31.99
N GLY A 281 55.92 -21.30 -32.18
CA GLY A 281 56.49 -19.96 -32.20
C GLY A 281 57.22 -19.58 -30.91
N LEU A 282 56.63 -19.89 -29.75
CA LEU A 282 57.25 -19.65 -28.43
C LEU A 282 58.48 -20.55 -28.19
N LEU A 283 58.43 -21.81 -28.63
CA LEU A 283 59.55 -22.75 -28.51
C LEU A 283 60.72 -22.36 -29.42
N VAL A 284 60.45 -21.81 -30.60
CA VAL A 284 61.48 -21.29 -31.51
C VAL A 284 62.12 -20.01 -30.97
N GLU A 285 61.37 -19.08 -30.38
CA GLU A 285 61.93 -17.91 -29.69
C GLU A 285 62.78 -18.29 -28.46
N ALA A 286 62.40 -19.34 -27.72
CA ALA A 286 63.17 -19.82 -26.57
C ALA A 286 64.49 -20.55 -26.95
N THR A 287 64.74 -20.80 -28.24
CA THR A 287 65.90 -21.58 -28.73
C THR A 287 66.84 -20.77 -29.64
N GLN A 288 66.68 -19.44 -29.73
CA GLN A 288 67.72 -18.58 -30.32
C GLN A 288 68.76 -18.19 -29.26
N PRO A 289 70.07 -18.46 -29.47
CA PRO A 289 71.16 -18.06 -28.56
C PRO A 289 71.50 -16.56 -28.63
#